data_AF-A0A2G4H7K0-F1
#
_entry.id   AF-A0A2G4H7K0-F1
#
_cell.length_a   1.000
_cell.length_b   1.000
_cell.length_c   1.000
_cell.angle_alpha   90.00
_cell.angle_beta   90.00
_cell.angle_gamma   90.00
#
_symmetry.space_group_name_H-M   'P 1'
#
loop_
_entity.id
_entity.type
_entity.pdbx_description
1 polymer ?
#
loop_
_entity_poly.entity_id
_entity_poly.type
_entity_poly.pdbx_seq_one_letter_code
_entity_poly.pdbx_strand_id
1 'polypeptide(L)'
;MSTYNQNKVATRKAITSLINLLKAESDIIGKENPISVAKTEHWLKLLNDLQHQLSIYSYLEANPENEQNMPEKEPVIVPSPLIYTPAVQFEKAPVELPKIPTILPEKEIPTIIIAPKSFPELKSFIGLNEKLMFLRLFNNDGDEYDKALTQISACSTIEDAKKVVANFSEKNKWNRESEAVQVFLSIVNRRFI
;
A
#
# COMPACT_ATOMS: atom_id res chain seq x y z
N MET A 1 18.70 26.93 -28.44
CA MET A 1 18.45 25.90 -27.39
C MET A 1 17.34 25.02 -27.91
N SER A 2 17.52 23.69 -27.96
CA SER A 2 16.43 22.77 -28.33
C SER A 2 15.30 22.82 -27.28
N THR A 3 14.06 22.64 -27.74
CA THR A 3 12.81 22.64 -26.93
C THR A 3 12.91 21.65 -25.78
N TYR A 4 13.52 20.48 -25.99
CA TYR A 4 13.85 19.48 -24.96
C TYR A 4 14.60 20.08 -23.76
N ASN A 5 15.67 20.85 -24.02
CA ASN A 5 16.48 21.44 -22.95
C ASN A 5 15.71 22.52 -22.20
N GLN A 6 14.83 23.26 -22.87
CA GLN A 6 13.96 24.27 -22.24
C GLN A 6 12.93 23.60 -21.33
N ASN A 7 12.27 22.52 -21.79
CA ASN A 7 11.30 21.77 -21.00
C ASN A 7 11.96 21.13 -19.76
N LYS A 8 13.14 20.51 -19.92
CA LYS A 8 13.90 19.94 -18.81
C LYS A 8 14.27 20.99 -17.75
N VAL A 9 14.70 22.17 -18.17
CA VAL A 9 15.02 23.28 -17.26
C VAL A 9 13.76 23.81 -16.58
N ALA A 10 12.64 23.92 -17.29
CA ALA A 10 11.36 24.34 -16.74
C ALA A 10 10.84 23.35 -15.67
N THR A 11 10.88 22.05 -15.95
CA THR A 11 10.48 20.99 -15.01
C THR A 11 11.38 20.99 -13.76
N ARG A 12 12.71 21.13 -13.91
CA ARG A 12 13.63 21.28 -12.77
C ARG A 12 13.27 22.48 -11.91
N LYS A 13 12.96 23.63 -12.52
CA LYS A 13 12.56 24.84 -11.80
C LYS A 13 11.25 24.63 -11.04
N ALA A 14 10.27 23.95 -11.65
CA ALA A 14 9.00 23.60 -11.01
C ALA A 14 9.19 22.68 -9.79
N ILE A 15 10.01 21.64 -9.91
CA ILE A 15 10.38 20.74 -8.80
C ILE A 15 10.99 21.53 -7.64
N THR A 16 11.97 22.38 -7.93
CA THR A 16 12.64 23.21 -6.90
C THR A 16 11.65 24.15 -6.20
N SER A 17 10.74 24.78 -6.95
CA SER A 17 9.70 25.63 -6.36
C SER A 17 8.76 24.87 -5.44
N LEU A 18 8.31 23.67 -5.83
CA LEU A 18 7.43 22.82 -5.02
C LEU A 18 8.12 22.32 -3.74
N ILE A 19 9.39 21.94 -3.81
CA ILE A 19 10.18 21.54 -2.63
C ILE A 19 10.30 22.70 -1.64
N ASN A 20 10.60 23.90 -2.12
CA ASN A 20 10.72 25.08 -1.27
C ASN A 20 9.38 25.45 -0.59
N LEU A 21 8.27 25.31 -1.32
CA LEU A 21 6.93 25.55 -0.79
C LEU A 21 6.57 24.53 0.30
N LEU A 22 6.78 23.23 0.05
CA LEU A 22 6.56 22.18 1.05
C LEU A 22 7.40 22.39 2.31
N LYS A 23 8.66 22.82 2.15
CA LYS A 23 9.53 23.13 3.28
C LYS A 23 9.00 24.29 4.11
N ALA A 24 8.60 25.39 3.46
CA ALA A 24 8.04 26.55 4.13
C ALA A 24 6.75 26.22 4.90
N GLU A 25 5.88 25.37 4.34
CA GLU A 25 4.65 24.97 5.00
C GLU A 25 4.88 23.93 6.11
N SER A 26 5.88 23.06 5.96
CA SER A 26 6.32 22.11 6.99
C SER A 26 6.80 22.83 8.26
N ASP A 27 7.45 23.98 8.13
CA ASP A 27 7.93 24.77 9.28
C ASP A 27 6.77 25.35 10.13
N ILE A 28 5.56 25.40 9.58
CA ILE A 28 4.35 25.90 10.26
C ILE A 28 3.66 24.78 11.05
N ILE A 29 3.90 23.51 10.72
CA ILE A 29 3.30 22.33 11.35
C ILE A 29 3.57 22.28 12.85
N GLY A 30 4.76 22.70 13.28
CA GLY A 30 5.13 22.76 14.70
C GLY A 30 4.49 23.93 15.48
N LYS A 31 3.80 24.85 14.80
CA LYS A 31 3.28 26.10 15.39
C LYS A 31 1.76 26.15 15.50
N GLU A 32 1.03 25.37 14.70
CA GLU A 32 -0.43 25.29 14.73
C GLU A 32 -0.90 23.93 15.24
N ASN A 33 -1.67 23.93 16.34
CA ASN A 33 -2.38 22.75 16.83
C ASN A 33 -3.82 23.14 17.18
N PRO A 34 -4.86 22.50 16.58
CA PRO A 34 -4.82 21.41 15.61
C PRO A 34 -4.60 21.86 14.16
N ILE A 35 -3.97 20.99 13.36
CA ILE A 35 -3.80 21.20 11.92
C ILE A 35 -5.16 21.07 11.23
N SER A 36 -5.55 22.08 10.46
CA SER A 36 -6.81 22.06 9.70
C SER A 36 -6.80 21.02 8.58
N VAL A 37 -7.94 20.34 8.39
CA VAL A 37 -8.17 19.40 7.28
C VAL A 37 -7.87 20.05 5.92
N ALA A 38 -8.26 21.30 5.71
CA ALA A 38 -7.98 22.04 4.47
C ALA A 38 -6.47 22.17 4.19
N LYS A 39 -5.65 22.28 5.25
CA LYS A 39 -4.19 22.36 5.14
C LYS A 39 -3.60 21.00 4.76
N THR A 40 -4.15 19.92 5.32
CA THR A 40 -3.74 18.56 4.94
C THR A 40 -4.10 18.24 3.48
N GLU A 41 -5.27 18.65 3.00
CA GLU A 41 -5.67 18.51 1.60
C GLU A 41 -4.77 19.33 0.67
N HIS A 42 -4.40 20.54 1.08
CA HIS A 42 -3.46 21.38 0.35
C HIS A 42 -2.09 20.70 0.19
N TRP A 43 -1.54 20.13 1.26
CA TRP A 43 -0.27 19.39 1.20
C TRP A 43 -0.35 18.15 0.33
N LEU A 44 -1.45 17.40 0.41
CA LEU A 44 -1.66 16.24 -0.46
C LEU A 44 -1.62 16.65 -1.94
N LYS A 45 -2.22 17.79 -2.29
CA LYS A 45 -2.14 18.33 -3.64
C LYS A 45 -0.71 18.68 -4.05
N LEU A 46 0.04 19.38 -3.18
CA LEU A 46 1.44 19.74 -3.45
C LEU A 46 2.35 18.52 -3.66
N LEU A 47 2.13 17.45 -2.87
CA LEU A 47 2.86 16.20 -3.00
C LEU A 47 2.56 15.50 -4.33
N ASN A 48 1.28 15.44 -4.73
CA ASN A 48 0.89 14.89 -6.03
C ASN A 48 1.49 15.68 -7.19
N ASP A 49 1.47 17.01 -7.11
CA ASP A 49 2.06 17.89 -8.13
C ASP A 49 3.58 17.67 -8.24
N LEU A 50 4.28 17.50 -7.11
CA LEU A 50 5.72 17.19 -7.09
C LEU A 50 6.01 15.83 -7.71
N GLN A 51 5.24 14.80 -7.36
CA GLN A 51 5.39 13.45 -7.92
C GLN A 51 5.21 13.48 -9.45
N HIS A 52 4.22 14.22 -9.95
CA HIS A 52 3.99 14.39 -11.37
C HIS A 52 5.18 15.06 -12.07
N GLN A 53 5.73 16.14 -11.51
CA GLN A 53 6.90 16.81 -12.10
C GLN A 53 8.14 15.91 -12.10
N LEU A 54 8.36 15.11 -11.06
CA LEU A 54 9.45 14.12 -11.00
C LEU A 54 9.28 13.03 -12.09
N SER A 55 8.05 12.59 -12.33
CA SER A 55 7.75 11.62 -13.40
C SER A 55 8.02 12.20 -14.79
N ILE A 56 7.66 13.46 -15.04
CA ILE A 56 8.00 14.13 -16.31
C ILE A 56 9.52 14.23 -16.45
N TYR A 57 10.20 14.61 -15.39
CA TYR A 57 11.64 14.79 -15.39
C TYR A 57 12.39 13.49 -15.71
N SER A 58 12.00 12.37 -15.07
CA SER A 58 12.60 11.06 -15.33
C SER A 58 12.34 10.58 -16.76
N TYR A 59 11.14 10.84 -17.29
CA TYR A 59 10.81 10.53 -18.69
C TYR A 59 11.68 11.32 -19.67
N LEU A 60 11.86 12.62 -19.42
CA LEU A 60 12.74 13.45 -20.24
C LEU A 60 14.20 12.98 -20.16
N GLU A 61 14.68 12.52 -18.99
CA GLU A 61 16.04 11.95 -18.90
C GLU A 61 16.20 10.64 -19.66
N ALA A 62 15.18 9.79 -19.66
CA ALA A 62 15.21 8.50 -20.35
C ALA A 62 15.10 8.62 -21.88
N ASN A 63 14.51 9.71 -22.40
CA ASN A 63 14.18 9.86 -23.82
C ASN A 63 14.63 11.23 -24.38
N PRO A 64 15.93 11.44 -24.65
CA PRO A 64 16.46 12.72 -25.14
C PRO A 64 16.00 13.12 -26.56
N GLU A 65 15.40 12.21 -27.33
CA GLU A 65 15.04 12.42 -28.75
C GLU A 65 13.53 12.49 -29.03
N ASN A 66 12.66 12.27 -28.03
CA ASN A 66 11.21 12.23 -28.23
C ASN A 66 10.52 13.53 -27.77
N GLU A 67 10.55 14.57 -28.61
CA GLU A 67 9.77 15.80 -28.38
C GLU A 67 8.25 15.62 -28.61
N GLN A 68 7.79 14.51 -29.23
CA GLN A 68 6.38 14.31 -29.63
C GLN A 68 5.58 13.27 -28.83
N ASN A 69 6.20 12.54 -27.92
CA ASN A 69 5.50 11.65 -26.98
C ASN A 69 5.63 12.22 -25.57
N MET A 70 5.24 13.48 -25.37
CA MET A 70 4.84 13.89 -24.02
C MET A 70 3.69 12.95 -23.64
N PRO A 71 3.64 12.36 -22.44
CA PRO A 71 2.40 11.76 -21.97
C PRO A 71 1.39 12.92 -21.92
N GLU A 72 0.62 13.06 -23.01
CA GLU A 72 -0.66 13.73 -22.96
C GLU A 72 -1.40 13.06 -21.81
N LYS A 73 -2.06 13.88 -20.99
CA LYS A 73 -2.90 13.35 -19.93
C LYS A 73 -3.85 12.36 -20.57
N GLU A 74 -3.53 11.08 -20.52
CA GLU A 74 -4.56 10.12 -20.29
C GLU A 74 -5.17 10.62 -18.98
N PRO A 75 -6.44 11.03 -18.98
CA PRO A 75 -7.12 11.12 -17.71
C PRO A 75 -6.80 9.77 -17.08
N VAL A 76 -6.21 9.79 -15.89
CA VAL A 76 -6.40 8.64 -15.02
C VAL A 76 -7.92 8.58 -14.95
N ILE A 77 -8.50 7.72 -15.78
CA ILE A 77 -9.79 7.13 -15.53
C ILE A 77 -9.47 6.42 -14.23
N VAL A 78 -9.59 7.16 -13.14
CA VAL A 78 -10.04 6.58 -11.90
C VAL A 78 -11.32 5.92 -12.39
N PRO A 79 -11.40 4.57 -12.47
CA PRO A 79 -12.72 4.01 -12.44
C PRO A 79 -13.29 4.62 -11.16
N SER A 80 -14.24 5.55 -11.32
CA SER A 80 -15.18 5.82 -10.24
C SER A 80 -15.55 4.44 -9.76
N PRO A 81 -15.36 4.12 -8.47
CA PRO A 81 -15.68 2.80 -7.99
C PRO A 81 -17.10 2.54 -8.48
N LEU A 82 -17.26 1.57 -9.39
CA LEU A 82 -18.57 1.04 -9.66
C LEU A 82 -18.96 0.50 -8.30
N ILE A 83 -19.79 1.25 -7.60
CA ILE A 83 -20.55 0.74 -6.49
C ILE A 83 -21.46 -0.29 -7.15
N TYR A 84 -20.93 -1.49 -7.37
CA TYR A 84 -21.72 -2.69 -7.34
C TYR A 84 -22.17 -2.77 -5.89
N THR A 85 -23.25 -2.09 -5.58
CA THR A 85 -24.17 -2.62 -4.59
C THR A 85 -24.62 -3.93 -5.21
N PRO A 86 -24.24 -5.11 -4.67
CA PRO A 86 -25.15 -6.22 -4.85
C PRO A 86 -26.48 -5.69 -4.32
N ALA A 87 -27.50 -5.67 -5.16
CA ALA A 87 -28.87 -5.57 -4.69
C ALA A 87 -29.10 -6.84 -3.86
N VAL A 88 -28.65 -6.82 -2.60
CA VAL A 88 -29.14 -7.69 -1.56
C VAL A 88 -30.58 -7.28 -1.43
N GLN A 89 -31.45 -8.06 -2.07
CA GLN A 89 -32.85 -8.07 -1.75
C GLN A 89 -32.91 -8.39 -0.26
N PHE A 90 -33.29 -7.40 0.55
CA PHE A 90 -33.66 -7.64 1.95
C PHE A 90 -34.96 -8.44 1.92
N GLU A 91 -34.83 -9.77 1.79
CA GLU A 91 -35.90 -10.65 2.20
C GLU A 91 -35.98 -10.55 3.73
N LYS A 92 -37.07 -9.97 4.20
CA LYS A 92 -37.36 -9.79 5.63
C LYS A 92 -37.47 -11.17 6.29
N ALA A 93 -36.38 -11.66 6.87
CA ALA A 93 -36.44 -12.69 7.90
C ALA A 93 -36.37 -12.00 9.28
N PRO A 94 -37.36 -12.20 10.18
CA PRO A 94 -37.33 -11.63 11.52
C PRO A 94 -36.17 -12.24 12.32
N VAL A 95 -35.26 -11.40 12.81
CA VAL A 95 -34.26 -11.80 13.81
C VAL A 95 -34.95 -11.78 15.18
N GLU A 96 -35.34 -12.95 15.68
CA GLU A 96 -35.62 -13.12 17.11
C GLU A 96 -34.30 -13.19 17.88
N LEU A 97 -34.11 -12.27 18.82
CA LEU A 97 -33.01 -12.27 19.78
C LEU A 97 -33.11 -13.51 20.70
N PRO A 98 -32.10 -14.39 20.76
CA PRO A 98 -32.11 -15.48 21.72
C PRO A 98 -31.84 -14.95 23.13
N LYS A 99 -32.84 -15.08 24.00
CA LYS A 99 -32.70 -14.92 25.45
C LYS A 99 -32.10 -16.19 26.05
N ILE A 100 -31.00 -16.07 26.79
CA ILE A 100 -30.45 -17.12 27.66
C ILE A 100 -31.20 -17.01 29.00
N PRO A 101 -31.76 -18.11 29.58
CA PRO A 101 -31.01 -18.78 30.64
C PRO A 101 -31.29 -20.29 30.89
N THR A 102 -30.31 -20.96 31.52
CA THR A 102 -30.48 -21.97 32.61
C THR A 102 -30.21 -23.47 32.34
N ILE A 103 -29.00 -23.88 32.76
CA ILE A 103 -28.56 -25.07 33.55
C ILE A 103 -28.42 -26.50 32.91
N LEU A 104 -27.22 -27.05 33.17
CA LEU A 104 -26.58 -28.39 33.04
C LEU A 104 -27.36 -29.57 33.71
N PRO A 105 -27.02 -30.88 33.61
CA PRO A 105 -25.72 -31.53 33.25
C PRO A 105 -25.88 -32.65 32.19
N GLU A 106 -24.87 -33.34 31.64
CA GLU A 106 -23.85 -34.17 32.28
C GLU A 106 -22.98 -34.83 31.18
N LYS A 107 -21.74 -35.16 31.57
CA LYS A 107 -20.72 -36.05 30.96
C LYS A 107 -19.65 -35.48 30.00
N GLU A 108 -18.43 -35.55 30.56
CA GLU A 108 -17.12 -35.83 29.96
C GLU A 108 -16.30 -34.65 29.37
N ILE A 109 -15.22 -34.32 30.09
CA ILE A 109 -14.06 -33.48 29.67
C ILE A 109 -13.16 -34.37 28.78
N PRO A 110 -12.26 -33.92 27.86
CA PRO A 110 -11.86 -32.56 27.42
C PRO A 110 -11.88 -32.34 25.88
N THR A 111 -11.99 -31.08 25.44
CA THR A 111 -11.00 -30.46 24.53
C THR A 111 -11.32 -28.98 24.50
N ILE A 112 -10.44 -28.17 25.10
CA ILE A 112 -10.42 -26.75 24.86
C ILE A 112 -10.05 -26.59 23.39
N ILE A 113 -11.04 -26.42 22.51
CA ILE A 113 -10.78 -25.80 21.21
C ILE A 113 -10.55 -24.33 21.53
N ILE A 114 -9.28 -24.03 21.77
CA ILE A 114 -8.78 -22.66 21.79
C ILE A 114 -9.22 -22.09 20.44
N ALA A 115 -10.21 -21.20 20.44
CA ALA A 115 -10.52 -20.40 19.27
C ALA A 115 -9.19 -19.74 18.86
N PRO A 116 -8.67 -19.99 17.64
CA PRO A 116 -7.41 -19.41 17.25
C PRO A 116 -7.58 -17.90 17.35
N LYS A 117 -6.78 -17.30 18.21
CA LYS A 117 -6.64 -15.85 18.34
C LYS A 117 -6.39 -15.34 16.93
N SER A 118 -7.41 -14.75 16.32
CA SER A 118 -7.35 -14.28 14.94
C SER A 118 -6.35 -13.14 14.90
N PHE A 119 -5.09 -13.46 14.57
CA PHE A 119 -4.08 -12.46 14.34
C PHE A 119 -4.51 -11.62 13.12
N PRO A 120 -4.32 -10.29 13.16
CA PRO A 120 -4.62 -9.46 12.00
C PRO A 120 -3.89 -10.02 10.78
N GLU A 121 -4.61 -10.19 9.67
CA GLU A 121 -4.02 -10.71 8.44
C GLU A 121 -2.80 -9.86 8.07
N LEU A 122 -1.72 -10.49 7.56
CA LEU A 122 -0.52 -9.77 7.11
C LEU A 122 -0.86 -8.63 6.13
N LYS A 123 -1.93 -8.83 5.35
CA LYS A 123 -2.53 -7.84 4.44
C LYS A 123 -2.96 -6.55 5.14
N SER A 124 -3.42 -6.62 6.39
CA SER A 124 -3.86 -5.47 7.19
C SER A 124 -2.70 -4.55 7.59
N PHE A 125 -1.47 -5.07 7.61
CA PHE A 125 -0.26 -4.29 7.90
C PHE A 125 0.38 -3.68 6.65
N ILE A 126 -0.14 -4.00 5.47
CA ILE A 126 0.43 -3.56 4.19
C ILE A 126 -0.53 -2.52 3.60
N GLY A 127 -0.12 -1.25 3.65
CA GLY A 127 -0.83 -0.17 2.97
C GLY A 127 -0.74 -0.29 1.44
N LEU A 128 -1.57 0.49 0.74
CA LEU A 128 -1.62 0.48 -0.73
C LEU A 128 -0.26 0.81 -1.36
N ASN A 129 0.48 1.73 -0.76
CA ASN A 129 1.80 2.14 -1.21
C ASN A 129 2.82 0.99 -1.07
N GLU A 130 2.82 0.32 0.08
CA GLU A 130 3.67 -0.83 0.34
C GLU A 130 3.31 -2.02 -0.57
N LYS A 131 2.02 -2.24 -0.85
CA LYS A 131 1.58 -3.28 -1.79
C LYS A 131 2.19 -3.09 -3.18
N LEU A 132 2.16 -1.88 -3.72
CA LEU A 132 2.76 -1.59 -5.03
C LEU A 132 4.27 -1.78 -5.03
N MET A 133 4.93 -1.42 -3.93
CA MET A 133 6.36 -1.64 -3.74
C MET A 133 6.72 -3.13 -3.68
N PHE A 134 5.94 -3.95 -2.95
CA PHE A 134 6.17 -5.38 -2.86
C PHE A 134 5.85 -6.11 -4.15
N LEU A 135 4.84 -5.67 -4.91
CA LEU A 135 4.51 -6.28 -6.19
C LEU A 135 5.73 -6.31 -7.14
N ARG A 136 6.59 -5.29 -7.08
CA ARG A 136 7.84 -5.23 -7.87
C ARG A 136 8.81 -6.35 -7.52
N LEU A 137 8.81 -6.83 -6.28
CA LEU A 137 9.60 -8.00 -5.86
C LEU A 137 9.08 -9.28 -6.53
N PHE A 138 7.78 -9.36 -6.80
CA PHE A 138 7.14 -10.50 -7.45
C PHE A 138 6.98 -10.28 -8.96
N ASN A 139 7.84 -9.48 -9.60
CA ASN A 139 7.75 -9.18 -11.04
C ASN A 139 6.39 -8.57 -11.47
N ASN A 140 5.74 -7.83 -10.59
CA ASN A 140 4.37 -7.31 -10.71
C ASN A 140 3.28 -8.40 -10.83
N ASP A 141 3.59 -9.64 -10.44
CA ASP A 141 2.63 -10.74 -10.34
C ASP A 141 1.87 -10.65 -9.00
N GLY A 142 0.59 -10.27 -9.09
CA GLY A 142 -0.31 -10.20 -7.94
C GLY A 142 -0.68 -11.56 -7.36
N ASP A 143 -0.76 -12.60 -8.20
CA ASP A 143 -1.11 -13.94 -7.75
C ASP A 143 0.05 -14.56 -6.96
N GLU A 144 1.29 -14.31 -7.39
CA GLU A 144 2.47 -14.78 -6.68
C GLU A 144 2.65 -14.06 -5.34
N TYR A 145 2.39 -12.74 -5.31
CA TYR A 145 2.35 -11.97 -4.08
C TYR A 145 1.28 -12.49 -3.10
N ASP A 146 0.05 -12.71 -3.55
CA ASP A 146 -1.03 -13.22 -2.70
C ASP A 146 -0.75 -14.66 -2.21
N LYS A 147 -0.12 -15.50 -3.04
CA LYS A 147 0.37 -16.83 -2.64
C LYS A 147 1.44 -16.73 -1.56
N ALA A 148 2.42 -15.85 -1.71
CA ALA A 148 3.47 -15.65 -0.73
C ALA A 148 2.89 -15.18 0.61
N LEU A 149 1.97 -14.22 0.60
CA LEU A 149 1.28 -13.76 1.81
C LEU A 149 0.48 -14.87 2.48
N THR A 150 -0.24 -15.68 1.69
CA THR A 150 -1.01 -16.82 2.22
C THR A 150 -0.09 -17.85 2.88
N GLN A 151 1.03 -18.18 2.25
CA GLN A 151 2.02 -19.10 2.81
C GLN A 151 2.66 -18.57 4.08
N ILE A 152 3.11 -17.31 4.09
CA ILE A 152 3.64 -16.66 5.28
C ILE A 152 2.58 -16.60 6.38
N SER A 153 1.30 -16.42 6.02
CA SER A 153 0.21 -16.38 6.98
C SER A 153 -0.13 -17.72 7.61
N ALA A 154 0.17 -18.81 6.92
CA ALA A 154 -0.01 -20.17 7.42
C ALA A 154 1.15 -20.63 8.32
N CYS A 155 2.31 -19.96 8.26
CA CYS A 155 3.43 -20.26 9.15
C CYS A 155 3.08 -19.94 10.61
N SER A 156 3.50 -20.81 11.53
CA SER A 156 3.34 -20.62 12.98
C SER A 156 4.55 -19.99 13.65
N THR A 157 5.72 -20.02 12.99
CA THR A 157 6.98 -19.48 13.51
C THR A 157 7.62 -18.49 12.52
N ILE A 158 8.39 -17.55 13.06
CA ILE A 158 9.20 -16.60 12.28
C ILE A 158 10.27 -17.30 11.43
N GLU A 159 10.77 -18.45 11.89
CA GLU A 159 11.78 -19.25 11.19
C GLU A 159 11.20 -19.90 9.94
N ASP A 160 9.97 -20.42 10.01
CA ASP A 160 9.29 -20.97 8.84
C ASP A 160 8.89 -19.88 7.85
N ALA A 161 8.43 -18.73 8.33
CA ALA A 161 8.15 -17.57 7.48
C ALA A 161 9.41 -17.09 6.74
N LYS A 162 10.57 -17.05 7.41
CA LYS A 162 11.86 -16.70 6.78
C LYS A 162 12.28 -17.69 5.70
N LYS A 163 12.03 -18.99 5.88
CA LYS A 163 12.29 -20.00 4.83
C LYS A 163 11.40 -19.78 3.61
N VAL A 164 10.12 -19.50 3.81
CA VAL A 164 9.20 -19.17 2.72
C VAL A 164 9.66 -17.93 1.97
N VAL A 165 10.03 -16.86 2.69
CA VAL A 165 10.54 -15.62 2.07
C VAL A 165 11.85 -15.88 1.32
N ALA A 166 12.76 -16.70 1.86
CA ALA A 166 14.00 -17.08 1.18
C ALA A 166 13.73 -17.80 -0.16
N ASN A 167 12.75 -18.71 -0.19
CA ASN A 167 12.36 -19.41 -1.42
C ASN A 167 11.86 -18.42 -2.50
N PHE A 168 11.00 -17.47 -2.13
CA PHE A 168 10.54 -16.43 -3.07
C PHE A 168 11.67 -15.49 -3.47
N SER A 169 12.55 -15.13 -2.54
CA SER A 169 13.71 -14.28 -2.80
C SER A 169 14.67 -14.91 -3.81
N GLU A 170 14.91 -16.21 -3.73
CA GLU A 170 15.77 -16.93 -4.68
C GLU A 170 15.09 -17.11 -6.04
N LYS A 171 13.81 -17.51 -6.03
CA LYS A 171 13.01 -17.69 -7.25
C LYS A 171 12.91 -16.40 -8.07
N ASN A 172 12.63 -15.27 -7.42
CA ASN A 172 12.42 -13.98 -8.04
C ASN A 172 13.67 -13.10 -8.05
N LYS A 173 14.84 -13.64 -7.68
CA LYS A 173 16.14 -12.95 -7.70
C LYS A 173 16.12 -11.60 -6.98
N TRP A 174 15.53 -11.56 -5.79
CA TRP A 174 15.42 -10.32 -5.02
C TRP A 174 16.78 -9.78 -4.64
N ASN A 175 16.95 -8.47 -4.79
CA ASN A 175 18.10 -7.77 -4.24
C ASN A 175 17.89 -7.57 -2.72
N ARG A 176 18.63 -8.30 -1.89
CA ARG A 176 18.55 -8.22 -0.41
C ARG A 176 18.94 -6.85 0.14
N GLU A 177 19.66 -6.04 -0.62
CA GLU A 177 20.01 -4.66 -0.27
C GLU A 177 18.90 -3.66 -0.63
N SER A 178 17.89 -4.08 -1.40
CA SER A 178 16.77 -3.24 -1.78
C SER A 178 15.90 -2.90 -0.56
N GLU A 179 15.55 -1.61 -0.44
CA GLU A 179 14.61 -1.10 0.55
C GLU A 179 13.30 -1.91 0.59
N ALA A 180 12.78 -2.29 -0.57
CA ALA A 180 11.55 -3.08 -0.67
C ALA A 180 11.64 -4.42 0.06
N VAL A 181 12.79 -5.11 -0.02
CA VAL A 181 13.03 -6.39 0.67
C VAL A 181 13.17 -6.19 2.16
N GLN A 182 13.88 -5.14 2.59
CA GLN A 182 14.06 -4.83 4.01
C GLN A 182 12.74 -4.48 4.70
N VAL A 183 11.90 -3.67 4.04
CA VAL A 183 10.57 -3.33 4.54
C VAL A 183 9.65 -4.54 4.55
N PHE A 184 9.70 -5.40 3.52
CA PHE A 184 8.91 -6.64 3.50
C PHE A 184 9.28 -7.55 4.69
N LEU A 185 10.58 -7.75 4.93
CA LEU A 185 11.06 -8.55 6.06
C LEU A 185 10.69 -7.94 7.41
N SER A 186 10.72 -6.62 7.56
CA SER A 186 10.35 -5.96 8.81
C SER A 186 8.87 -6.17 9.15
N ILE A 187 7.98 -6.12 8.16
CA ILE A 187 6.54 -6.38 8.31
C ILE A 187 6.31 -7.86 8.65
N VAL A 188 6.99 -8.78 7.96
CA VAL A 188 6.91 -10.22 8.27
C VAL A 188 7.37 -10.49 9.70
N ASN A 189 8.49 -9.91 10.15
CA ASN A 189 8.96 -10.07 11.52
C ASN A 189 7.95 -9.50 12.54
N ARG A 190 7.36 -8.34 12.27
CA ARG A 190 6.37 -7.69 13.15
C ARG A 190 5.11 -8.52 13.37
N ARG A 191 4.74 -9.38 12.42
CA ARG A 191 3.60 -10.30 12.56
C ARG A 191 3.82 -11.36 13.64
N PHE A 192 5.05 -11.81 13.84
CA PHE A 192 5.40 -12.95 14.70
C PHE A 192 5.96 -12.54 16.07
N ILE A 193 5.93 -11.25 16.40
CA ILE A 193 6.36 -10.67 17.69
C ILE A 193 5.16 -10.47 18.61
#